data_AF-A0A172ZHM4-F1
#
_entry.id   AF-A0A172ZHM4-F1
#
_cell.length_a   1.000
_cell.length_b   1.000
_cell.length_c   1.000
_cell.angle_alpha   90.00
_cell.angle_beta   90.00
_cell.angle_gamma   90.00
#
_symmetry.space_group_name_H-M   'P 1'
#
loop_
_entity.id
_entity.type
_entity.pdbx_description
1 polymer ?
#
loop_
_entity_poly.entity_id
_entity_poly.type
_entity_poly.pdbx_seq_one_letter_code
_entity_poly.pdbx_strand_id
1 'polypeptide(L)'
;MKKRIWSLLISATLFCTYLPTSHAADIVMGGWDTNGDGSIETVYNSGFTITIKEANGKTRTYPLTQNWFFMGTGDTDGVPGTDLIFNVNGTLKIIHDASQTMSTYSLGGNWWLLNGGIADTDGIPGAELVFNVNGTLRFVHDNTKTMKDYNIGNNWILISGGITDLDGVAGSEIALNMGVVGGIKIFHENTGITNSYAMPANWTLAGIYNQDNVAGNEIIYSTSAGTFAINDRLKTNLGI
;
A
#
# COMPACT_ATOMS: atom_id res chain seq x y z
N MET A 1 -86.77 1.56 -33.77
CA MET A 1 -86.51 2.54 -32.70
C MET A 1 -85.78 1.85 -31.54
N LYS A 2 -84.45 2.04 -31.45
CA LYS A 2 -83.63 1.62 -30.31
C LYS A 2 -82.67 2.76 -29.96
N LYS A 3 -82.72 3.21 -28.70
CA LYS A 3 -81.86 4.22 -28.06
C LYS A 3 -80.43 3.67 -27.87
N ARG A 4 -79.42 4.55 -27.81
CA ARG A 4 -78.17 4.45 -27.01
C ARG A 4 -77.34 5.72 -27.24
N ILE A 5 -77.39 6.70 -26.32
CA ILE A 5 -76.52 6.90 -25.14
C ILE A 5 -75.05 7.05 -25.58
N TRP A 6 -74.59 8.30 -25.52
CA TRP A 6 -73.19 8.70 -25.60
C TRP A 6 -72.46 8.24 -24.33
N SER A 7 -71.34 7.54 -24.49
CA SER A 7 -70.40 7.24 -23.42
C SER A 7 -69.09 7.96 -23.73
N LEU A 8 -68.75 8.98 -22.94
CA LEU A 8 -67.44 9.61 -22.94
C LEU A 8 -66.44 8.60 -22.34
N LEU A 9 -65.45 8.17 -23.13
CA LEU A 9 -64.28 7.46 -22.61
C LEU A 9 -63.19 8.49 -22.29
N ILE A 10 -62.85 8.62 -21.01
CA ILE A 10 -61.65 9.34 -20.56
C ILE A 10 -60.51 8.32 -20.62
N SER A 11 -59.61 8.43 -21.60
CA SER A 11 -58.34 7.71 -21.60
C SER A 11 -57.36 8.40 -20.66
N ALA A 12 -57.14 7.82 -19.48
CA ALA A 12 -56.01 8.18 -18.64
C ALA A 12 -54.74 7.55 -19.24
N THR A 13 -53.87 8.38 -19.81
CA THR A 13 -52.53 7.97 -20.23
C THR A 13 -51.60 8.03 -19.02
N LEU A 14 -51.17 6.86 -18.53
CA LEU A 14 -50.17 6.76 -17.47
C LEU A 14 -48.79 7.05 -18.07
N PHE A 15 -48.28 8.27 -17.86
CA PHE A 15 -46.89 8.60 -18.17
C PHE A 15 -45.99 8.00 -17.08
N CYS A 16 -45.43 6.81 -17.33
CA CYS A 16 -44.28 6.33 -16.56
C CYS A 16 -43.06 7.16 -16.99
N THR A 17 -42.75 8.20 -16.23
CA THR A 17 -41.46 8.88 -16.35
C THR A 17 -40.36 7.92 -15.90
N TYR A 18 -39.56 7.45 -16.86
CA TYR A 18 -38.25 6.87 -16.57
C TYR A 18 -37.42 7.96 -15.89
N LEU A 19 -37.34 7.93 -14.56
CA LEU A 19 -36.34 8.70 -13.85
C LEU A 19 -35.01 8.00 -14.11
N PRO A 20 -34.02 8.63 -14.76
CA PRO A 20 -32.69 8.04 -14.83
C PRO A 20 -32.22 7.86 -13.39
N THR A 21 -31.89 6.61 -13.03
CA THR A 21 -31.12 6.35 -11.82
C THR A 21 -29.81 7.09 -11.96
N SER A 22 -29.62 8.15 -11.17
CA SER A 22 -28.35 8.86 -11.13
C SER A 22 -27.31 7.89 -10.55
N HIS A 23 -26.57 7.22 -11.43
CA HIS A 23 -25.32 6.58 -11.03
C HIS A 23 -24.40 7.70 -10.57
N ALA A 24 -23.80 7.56 -9.39
CA ALA A 24 -22.66 8.40 -9.04
C ALA A 24 -21.68 8.32 -10.20
N ALA A 25 -21.28 9.47 -10.74
CA ALA A 25 -20.34 9.48 -11.84
C ALA A 25 -19.05 8.79 -11.40
N ASP A 26 -18.54 7.89 -12.24
CA ASP A 26 -17.26 7.23 -12.01
C ASP A 26 -16.17 8.29 -11.81
N ILE A 27 -15.44 8.21 -10.71
CA ILE A 27 -14.35 9.12 -10.39
C ILE A 27 -13.04 8.46 -10.80
N VAL A 28 -12.28 9.09 -11.69
CA VAL A 28 -10.93 8.60 -12.05
C VAL A 28 -10.03 8.65 -10.81
N MET A 29 -9.43 7.51 -10.47
CA MET A 29 -8.46 7.39 -9.38
C MET A 29 -7.03 7.57 -9.86
N GLY A 30 -6.73 7.12 -11.08
CA GLY A 30 -5.42 7.18 -11.70
C GLY A 30 -5.30 6.20 -12.86
N GLY A 31 -4.08 6.03 -13.36
CA GLY A 31 -3.78 5.06 -14.40
C GLY A 31 -2.52 4.27 -14.09
N TRP A 32 -2.60 2.96 -14.27
CA TRP A 32 -1.54 2.00 -14.01
C TRP A 32 -1.63 0.84 -15.00
N ASP A 33 -0.51 0.19 -15.27
CA ASP A 33 -0.50 -1.12 -15.96
C ASP A 33 -0.92 -2.18 -14.94
N THR A 34 -2.21 -2.53 -14.90
CA THR A 34 -2.75 -3.45 -13.88
C THR A 34 -2.76 -4.90 -14.37
N ASN A 35 -2.56 -5.11 -15.67
CA ASN A 35 -2.61 -6.43 -16.30
C ASN A 35 -1.25 -6.96 -16.78
N GLY A 36 -0.20 -6.14 -16.70
CA GLY A 36 1.18 -6.47 -17.06
C GLY A 36 1.49 -6.44 -18.55
N ASP A 37 0.62 -5.87 -19.39
CA ASP A 37 0.80 -5.84 -20.84
C ASP A 37 1.63 -4.65 -21.36
N GLY A 38 2.06 -3.76 -20.46
CA GLY A 38 2.82 -2.55 -20.75
C GLY A 38 1.96 -1.34 -21.16
N SER A 39 0.65 -1.51 -21.27
CA SER A 39 -0.31 -0.42 -21.47
C SER A 39 -0.83 0.09 -20.13
N ILE A 40 -1.31 1.34 -20.10
CA ILE A 40 -1.87 1.93 -18.89
C ILE A 40 -3.40 1.80 -18.91
N GLU A 41 -3.95 1.10 -17.93
CA GLU A 41 -5.38 1.05 -17.62
C GLU A 41 -5.80 2.32 -16.88
N THR A 42 -7.06 2.73 -17.04
CA THR A 42 -7.66 3.76 -16.19
C THR A 42 -8.51 3.12 -15.11
N VAL A 43 -8.24 3.47 -13.85
CA VAL A 43 -8.95 2.94 -12.69
C VAL A 43 -9.96 3.96 -12.19
N TYR A 44 -11.19 3.51 -11.95
CA TYR A 44 -12.32 4.32 -11.54
C TYR A 44 -12.88 3.84 -10.20
N ASN A 45 -13.23 4.82 -9.35
CA ASN A 45 -14.12 4.65 -8.22
C ASN A 45 -15.56 4.75 -8.70
N SER A 46 -16.30 3.64 -8.59
CA SER A 46 -17.71 3.54 -8.97
C SER A 46 -18.60 3.31 -7.74
N GLY A 47 -18.19 3.83 -6.58
CA GLY A 47 -18.89 3.73 -5.30
C GLY A 47 -18.63 2.41 -4.59
N PHE A 48 -19.36 1.35 -4.97
CA PHE A 48 -19.24 0.02 -4.34
C PHE A 48 -18.23 -0.89 -5.03
N THR A 49 -17.69 -0.43 -6.15
CA THR A 49 -16.79 -1.19 -7.00
C THR A 49 -15.63 -0.33 -7.46
N ILE A 50 -14.54 -1.01 -7.80
CA ILE A 50 -13.47 -0.47 -8.62
C ILE A 50 -13.68 -0.96 -10.04
N THR A 51 -13.69 -0.03 -10.98
CA THR A 51 -13.84 -0.34 -12.39
C THR A 51 -12.53 -0.03 -13.10
N ILE A 52 -11.97 -1.01 -13.78
CA ILE A 52 -10.73 -0.89 -14.54
C ILE A 52 -11.08 -0.91 -16.00
N LYS A 53 -10.65 0.11 -16.74
CA LYS A 53 -10.85 0.23 -18.18
C LYS A 53 -9.51 0.02 -18.89
N GLU A 54 -9.47 -1.07 -19.66
CA GLU A 54 -8.34 -1.49 -20.48
C GLU A 54 -8.12 -0.53 -21.65
N ALA A 55 -6.87 -0.44 -22.12
CA ALA A 55 -6.53 0.34 -23.31
C ALA A 55 -7.32 -0.10 -24.56
N ASN A 56 -7.70 -1.38 -24.64
CA ASN A 56 -8.52 -1.95 -25.70
C ASN A 56 -10.04 -1.69 -25.55
N GLY A 57 -10.47 -0.97 -24.51
CA GLY A 57 -11.86 -0.60 -24.26
C GLY A 57 -12.68 -1.64 -23.51
N LYS A 58 -12.11 -2.79 -23.14
CA LYS A 58 -12.74 -3.71 -22.18
C LYS A 58 -12.77 -3.09 -20.80
N THR A 59 -13.71 -3.57 -19.98
CA THR A 59 -13.89 -3.13 -18.61
C THR A 59 -13.96 -4.34 -17.70
N ARG A 60 -13.27 -4.27 -16.56
CA ARG A 60 -13.39 -5.21 -15.44
C ARG A 60 -13.90 -4.46 -14.22
N THR A 61 -14.57 -5.16 -13.31
CA THR A 61 -15.18 -4.54 -12.13
C THR A 61 -15.01 -5.44 -10.92
N TYR A 62 -14.53 -4.85 -9.83
CA TYR A 62 -14.18 -5.53 -8.59
C TYR A 62 -15.02 -4.96 -7.44
N PRO A 63 -15.81 -5.78 -6.74
CA PRO A 63 -16.63 -5.30 -5.63
C PRO A 63 -15.80 -5.05 -4.38
N LEU A 64 -15.86 -3.81 -3.85
CA LEU A 64 -15.25 -3.43 -2.58
C LEU A 64 -16.28 -3.16 -1.48
N THR A 65 -17.58 -3.08 -1.79
CA THR A 65 -18.64 -2.68 -0.83
C THR A 65 -18.48 -1.22 -0.35
N GLN A 66 -19.03 -0.85 0.81
CA GLN A 66 -18.96 0.52 1.36
C GLN A 66 -17.74 0.72 2.26
N ASN A 67 -17.40 1.99 2.52
CA ASN A 67 -16.36 2.44 3.47
C ASN A 67 -14.99 1.82 3.19
N TRP A 68 -14.47 2.14 2.02
CA TRP A 68 -13.11 1.81 1.65
C TRP A 68 -12.28 3.06 1.44
N PHE A 69 -10.97 2.91 1.54
CA PHE A 69 -10.01 3.90 1.05
C PHE A 69 -8.86 3.20 0.33
N PHE A 70 -8.34 3.89 -0.67
CA PHE A 70 -7.21 3.45 -1.46
C PHE A 70 -5.91 3.70 -0.69
N MET A 71 -5.03 2.70 -0.66
CA MET A 71 -3.78 2.74 0.09
C MET A 71 -2.56 2.92 -0.81
N GLY A 72 -2.63 2.41 -2.04
CA GLY A 72 -1.54 2.49 -3.01
C GLY A 72 -1.60 1.36 -4.03
N THR A 73 -0.54 1.27 -4.84
CA THR A 73 -0.33 0.21 -5.83
C THR A 73 1.05 -0.42 -5.66
N GLY A 74 1.19 -1.67 -6.08
CA GLY A 74 2.44 -2.41 -6.17
C GLY A 74 2.18 -3.81 -6.71
N ASP A 75 3.13 -4.43 -7.39
CA ASP A 75 3.07 -5.87 -7.67
C ASP A 75 3.31 -6.60 -6.34
N THR A 76 2.29 -7.22 -5.75
CA THR A 76 2.34 -7.86 -4.42
C THR A 76 2.34 -9.39 -4.48
N ASP A 77 1.97 -9.96 -5.63
CA ASP A 77 1.91 -11.40 -5.85
C ASP A 77 3.05 -11.95 -6.74
N GLY A 78 3.88 -11.06 -7.30
CA GLY A 78 5.00 -11.36 -8.18
C GLY A 78 4.56 -11.63 -9.64
N VAL A 79 3.30 -11.36 -9.99
CA VAL A 79 2.77 -11.50 -11.33
C VAL A 79 2.84 -10.14 -12.04
N PRO A 80 3.36 -10.05 -13.29
CA PRO A 80 3.40 -8.80 -14.01
C PRO A 80 2.03 -8.09 -14.05
N GLY A 81 2.05 -6.82 -13.64
CA GLY A 81 0.87 -5.99 -13.43
C GLY A 81 0.89 -5.40 -12.02
N THR A 82 0.45 -4.16 -11.86
CA THR A 82 0.35 -3.57 -10.52
C THR A 82 -0.97 -3.95 -9.86
N ASP A 83 -0.89 -4.33 -8.59
CA ASP A 83 -2.07 -4.58 -7.77
C ASP A 83 -2.60 -3.28 -7.16
N LEU A 84 -3.90 -3.26 -6.87
CA LEU A 84 -4.56 -2.14 -6.21
C LEU A 84 -4.90 -2.51 -4.77
N ILE A 85 -4.41 -1.72 -3.82
CA ILE A 85 -4.46 -2.05 -2.39
C ILE A 85 -5.44 -1.13 -1.66
N PHE A 86 -6.31 -1.72 -0.84
CA PHE A 86 -7.40 -1.03 -0.16
C PHE A 86 -7.55 -1.46 1.29
N ASN A 87 -7.97 -0.51 2.12
CA ASN A 87 -8.67 -0.84 3.36
C ASN A 87 -10.15 -0.84 3.06
N VAL A 88 -10.85 -1.91 3.42
CA VAL A 88 -12.29 -2.05 3.30
C VAL A 88 -12.85 -2.44 4.67
N ASN A 89 -13.55 -1.52 5.34
CA ASN A 89 -14.10 -1.74 6.68
C ASN A 89 -13.09 -2.34 7.69
N GLY A 90 -11.83 -1.87 7.68
CA GLY A 90 -10.79 -2.36 8.58
C GLY A 90 -10.15 -3.69 8.17
N THR A 91 -10.45 -4.18 6.96
CA THR A 91 -9.86 -5.38 6.36
C THR A 91 -9.00 -4.97 5.16
N LEU A 92 -7.81 -5.54 5.02
CA LEU A 92 -6.98 -5.32 3.84
C LEU A 92 -7.55 -6.12 2.67
N LYS A 93 -7.74 -5.46 1.53
CA LYS A 93 -8.10 -6.08 0.25
C LYS A 93 -7.11 -5.68 -0.84
N ILE A 94 -6.78 -6.63 -1.69
CA ILE A 94 -5.87 -6.43 -2.82
C ILE A 94 -6.59 -6.93 -4.06
N ILE A 95 -6.61 -6.13 -5.12
CA ILE A 95 -7.13 -6.51 -6.43
C ILE A 95 -5.95 -6.86 -7.31
N HIS A 96 -5.94 -8.09 -7.81
CA HIS A 96 -4.97 -8.58 -8.80
C HIS A 96 -5.66 -8.60 -10.16
N ASP A 97 -5.52 -7.53 -10.93
CA ASP A 97 -6.25 -7.40 -12.19
C ASP A 97 -5.71 -8.36 -13.27
N ALA A 98 -4.38 -8.54 -13.33
CA ALA A 98 -3.73 -9.50 -14.21
C ALA A 98 -4.29 -10.93 -14.05
N SER A 99 -4.49 -11.39 -12.81
CA SER A 99 -5.06 -12.71 -12.51
C SER A 99 -6.59 -12.70 -12.34
N GLN A 100 -7.23 -11.52 -12.35
CA GLN A 100 -8.66 -11.30 -12.10
C GLN A 100 -9.13 -11.88 -10.76
N THR A 101 -8.28 -11.78 -9.73
CA THR A 101 -8.57 -12.27 -8.38
C THR A 101 -8.52 -11.14 -7.36
N MET A 102 -8.96 -11.45 -6.13
CA MET A 102 -8.82 -10.55 -5.00
C MET A 102 -8.35 -11.32 -3.77
N SER A 103 -7.42 -10.73 -3.03
CA SER A 103 -6.97 -11.23 -1.74
C SER A 103 -7.60 -10.44 -0.61
N THR A 104 -7.72 -11.05 0.57
CA THR A 104 -8.35 -10.42 1.75
C THR A 104 -7.66 -10.88 3.02
N TYR A 105 -7.24 -9.92 3.85
CA TYR A 105 -6.53 -10.18 5.09
C TYR A 105 -7.15 -9.43 6.26
N SER A 106 -7.46 -10.17 7.32
CA SER A 106 -7.81 -9.57 8.61
C SER A 106 -6.51 -9.31 9.39
N LEU A 107 -6.13 -8.04 9.51
CA LEU A 107 -4.95 -7.65 10.27
C LEU A 107 -5.22 -7.66 11.78
N GLY A 108 -6.48 -7.49 12.19
CA GLY A 108 -6.85 -7.37 13.60
C GLY A 108 -6.27 -6.11 14.27
N GLY A 109 -6.88 -5.70 15.39
CA GLY A 109 -6.42 -4.52 16.13
C GLY A 109 -6.50 -3.21 15.35
N ASN A 110 -5.83 -2.18 15.87
CA ASN A 110 -5.62 -0.93 15.16
C ASN A 110 -4.34 -1.04 14.33
N TRP A 111 -4.44 -0.66 13.07
CA TRP A 111 -3.34 -0.79 12.13
C TRP A 111 -3.25 0.39 11.17
N TRP A 112 -2.05 0.63 10.66
CA TRP A 112 -1.79 1.53 9.54
C TRP A 112 -0.62 1.02 8.71
N LEU A 113 -0.69 1.25 7.40
CA LEU A 113 0.40 0.98 6.47
C LEU A 113 1.55 1.95 6.78
N LEU A 114 2.78 1.44 6.83
CA LEU A 114 3.95 2.28 6.97
C LEU A 114 4.20 3.09 5.70
N ASN A 115 4.76 4.29 5.83
CA ASN A 115 5.09 5.10 4.66
C ASN A 115 6.22 4.41 3.87
N GLY A 116 5.99 4.14 2.60
CA GLY A 116 6.89 3.29 1.79
C GLY A 116 6.74 1.79 2.08
N GLY A 117 5.72 1.38 2.85
CA GLY A 117 5.50 -0.01 3.25
C GLY A 117 4.88 -0.90 2.18
N ILE A 118 4.89 -0.50 0.92
CA ILE A 118 4.62 -1.38 -0.23
C ILE A 118 5.98 -1.56 -0.89
N ALA A 119 6.71 -2.59 -0.47
CA ALA A 119 8.11 -2.79 -0.86
C ALA A 119 8.48 -4.27 -0.75
N ASP A 120 9.36 -4.74 -1.63
CA ASP A 120 10.04 -6.02 -1.47
C ASP A 120 10.96 -5.92 -0.24
N THR A 121 10.66 -6.68 0.82
CA THR A 121 11.40 -6.68 2.09
C THR A 121 12.13 -7.99 2.37
N ASP A 122 11.87 -9.05 1.59
CA ASP A 122 12.53 -10.35 1.75
C ASP A 122 13.42 -10.77 0.57
N GLY A 123 13.45 -9.98 -0.51
CA GLY A 123 14.22 -10.21 -1.72
C GLY A 123 13.57 -11.18 -2.71
N ILE A 124 12.30 -11.53 -2.51
CA ILE A 124 11.51 -12.42 -3.36
C ILE A 124 10.50 -11.57 -4.18
N PRO A 125 10.25 -11.90 -5.45
CA PRO A 125 9.24 -11.20 -6.24
C PRO A 125 7.86 -11.14 -5.58
N GLY A 126 7.23 -9.96 -5.68
CA GLY A 126 5.99 -9.60 -5.00
C GLY A 126 6.27 -8.80 -3.74
N ALA A 127 5.99 -7.50 -3.79
CA ALA A 127 6.21 -6.58 -2.69
C ALA A 127 5.33 -6.93 -1.47
N GLU A 128 5.95 -6.95 -0.30
CA GLU A 128 5.26 -7.04 0.97
C GLU A 128 4.50 -5.75 1.30
N LEU A 129 3.47 -5.91 2.13
CA LEU A 129 2.78 -4.81 2.78
C LEU A 129 3.14 -4.75 4.27
N VAL A 130 3.82 -3.68 4.67
CA VAL A 130 4.38 -3.50 6.01
C VAL A 130 3.51 -2.57 6.84
N PHE A 131 2.99 -3.10 7.95
CA PHE A 131 2.07 -2.41 8.84
C PHE A 131 2.65 -2.23 10.24
N ASN A 132 2.25 -1.14 10.89
CA ASN A 132 2.18 -1.15 12.35
C ASN A 132 0.82 -1.75 12.74
N VAL A 133 0.83 -2.80 13.57
CA VAL A 133 -0.38 -3.37 14.18
C VAL A 133 -0.20 -3.36 15.69
N ASN A 134 -0.85 -2.41 16.38
CA ASN A 134 -0.72 -2.21 17.83
C ASN A 134 0.73 -2.16 18.36
N GLY A 135 1.66 -1.59 17.61
CA GLY A 135 3.08 -1.49 17.97
C GLY A 135 3.96 -2.65 17.49
N THR A 136 3.40 -3.66 16.83
CA THR A 136 4.13 -4.77 16.20
C THR A 136 4.32 -4.48 14.71
N LEU A 137 5.48 -4.82 14.14
CA LEU A 137 5.63 -4.84 12.68
C LEU A 137 4.94 -6.09 12.13
N ARG A 138 3.99 -5.89 11.22
CA ARG A 138 3.37 -6.99 10.48
C ARG A 138 3.67 -6.87 8.99
N PHE A 139 4.10 -7.97 8.41
CA PHE A 139 4.34 -8.12 6.98
C PHE A 139 3.27 -9.02 6.40
N VAL A 140 2.56 -8.53 5.38
CA VAL A 140 1.66 -9.36 4.56
C VAL A 140 2.40 -9.71 3.29
N HIS A 141 2.62 -11.01 3.08
CA HIS A 141 3.20 -11.54 1.85
C HIS A 141 2.05 -12.06 1.01
N ASP A 142 1.66 -11.29 0.00
CA ASP A 142 0.51 -11.65 -0.82
C ASP A 142 0.86 -12.79 -1.79
N ASN A 143 2.08 -12.84 -2.32
CA ASN A 143 2.61 -13.95 -3.13
C ASN A 143 2.44 -15.35 -2.47
N THR A 144 2.61 -15.45 -1.15
CA THR A 144 2.54 -16.70 -0.38
C THR A 144 1.28 -16.83 0.47
N LYS A 145 0.45 -15.79 0.51
CA LYS A 145 -0.76 -15.70 1.35
C LYS A 145 -0.46 -15.87 2.85
N THR A 146 0.68 -15.35 3.31
CA THR A 146 1.11 -15.43 4.71
C THR A 146 1.22 -14.05 5.38
N MET A 147 1.18 -14.05 6.71
CA MET A 147 1.47 -12.86 7.53
C MET A 147 2.52 -13.22 8.57
N LYS A 148 3.50 -12.32 8.77
CA LYS A 148 4.54 -12.47 9.80
C LYS A 148 4.53 -11.26 10.73
N ASP A 149 4.71 -11.52 12.02
CA ASP A 149 4.74 -10.52 13.07
C ASP A 149 6.12 -10.47 13.74
N TYR A 150 6.64 -9.26 13.91
CA TYR A 150 7.92 -9.02 14.58
C TYR A 150 7.77 -7.94 15.65
N ASN A 151 8.11 -8.30 16.88
CA ASN A 151 8.17 -7.36 17.99
C ASN A 151 9.54 -6.67 18.01
N ILE A 152 9.57 -5.39 17.63
CA ILE A 152 10.81 -4.59 17.58
C ILE A 152 11.06 -3.78 18.87
N GLY A 153 10.13 -3.87 19.83
CA GLY A 153 10.10 -3.10 21.07
C GLY A 153 9.00 -2.04 21.06
N ASN A 154 8.96 -1.22 22.11
CA ASN A 154 7.94 -0.19 22.29
C ASN A 154 8.40 1.19 21.77
N ASN A 155 7.43 2.04 21.42
CA ASN A 155 7.63 3.47 21.11
C ASN A 155 8.60 3.77 19.96
N TRP A 156 8.60 2.92 18.93
CA TRP A 156 9.37 3.17 17.72
C TRP A 156 8.66 4.12 16.78
N ILE A 157 9.45 4.84 15.98
CA ILE A 157 8.97 5.68 14.87
C ILE A 157 9.75 5.26 13.62
N LEU A 158 9.04 5.05 12.51
CA LEU A 158 9.68 4.81 11.22
C LEU A 158 10.50 6.04 10.82
N ILE A 159 11.77 5.82 10.46
CA ILE A 159 12.60 6.89 9.92
C ILE A 159 12.08 7.24 8.52
N SER A 160 12.00 8.52 8.18
CA SER A 160 11.53 8.95 6.86
C SER A 160 12.43 8.37 5.75
N GLY A 161 11.83 7.63 4.81
CA GLY A 161 12.57 6.89 3.78
C GLY A 161 13.27 5.63 4.28
N GLY A 162 12.98 5.19 5.50
CA GLY A 162 13.65 4.08 6.18
C GLY A 162 13.20 2.69 5.75
N ILE A 163 12.32 2.57 4.75
CA ILE A 163 12.04 1.29 4.07
C ILE A 163 12.82 1.32 2.76
N THR A 164 14.03 0.77 2.79
CA THR A 164 14.98 0.80 1.67
C THR A 164 16.09 -0.22 1.90
N ASP A 165 16.80 -0.60 0.83
CA ASP A 165 18.07 -1.33 0.92
C ASP A 165 19.11 -0.51 1.72
N LEU A 166 19.59 -1.06 2.84
CA LEU A 166 20.59 -0.47 3.74
C LEU A 166 21.86 -1.31 3.87
N ASP A 167 21.86 -2.55 3.38
CA ASP A 167 22.99 -3.48 3.49
C ASP A 167 23.56 -3.98 2.15
N GLY A 168 22.91 -3.63 1.04
CA GLY A 168 23.27 -4.01 -0.32
C GLY A 168 22.80 -5.41 -0.73
N VAL A 169 21.94 -6.04 0.07
CA VAL A 169 21.29 -7.33 -0.22
C VAL A 169 19.88 -7.08 -0.74
N ALA A 170 19.35 -8.01 -1.52
CA ALA A 170 17.96 -7.93 -1.97
C ALA A 170 16.98 -8.04 -0.78
N GLY A 171 15.91 -7.24 -0.86
CA GLY A 171 14.96 -7.02 0.23
C GLY A 171 15.29 -5.73 0.98
N SER A 172 14.30 -4.83 1.11
CA SER A 172 14.44 -3.57 1.83
C SER A 172 14.39 -3.79 3.34
N GLU A 173 15.31 -3.15 4.07
CA GLU A 173 15.28 -3.09 5.52
C GLU A 173 14.28 -2.06 6.05
N ILE A 174 13.95 -2.16 7.35
CA ILE A 174 13.13 -1.20 8.09
C ILE A 174 13.97 -0.49 9.16
N ALA A 175 14.27 0.79 8.93
CA ALA A 175 14.98 1.65 9.87
C ALA A 175 14.01 2.39 10.81
N LEU A 176 14.18 2.17 12.11
CA LEU A 176 13.32 2.66 13.17
C LEU A 176 14.11 3.48 14.19
N ASN A 177 13.59 4.66 14.55
CA ASN A 177 14.06 5.41 15.70
C ASN A 177 13.36 4.88 16.96
N MET A 178 14.16 4.39 17.91
CA MET A 178 13.72 3.80 19.18
C MET A 178 13.85 4.80 20.36
N GLY A 179 14.09 6.08 20.07
CA GLY A 179 14.34 7.12 21.07
C GLY A 179 15.77 7.11 21.63
N VAL A 180 16.01 7.92 22.66
CA VAL A 180 17.37 8.20 23.19
C VAL A 180 18.09 6.93 23.65
N VAL A 181 17.40 6.02 24.34
CA VAL A 181 18.01 4.80 24.89
C VAL A 181 18.12 3.69 23.83
N GLY A 182 17.16 3.62 22.92
CA GLY A 182 17.10 2.55 21.91
C GLY A 182 17.88 2.86 20.63
N GLY A 183 18.25 4.12 20.40
CA GLY A 183 18.98 4.55 19.21
C GLY A 183 18.20 4.29 17.91
N ILE A 184 18.91 3.87 16.87
CA ILE A 184 18.31 3.40 15.62
C ILE A 184 18.39 1.88 15.57
N LYS A 185 17.30 1.23 15.18
CA LYS A 185 17.26 -0.19 14.82
C LYS A 185 17.03 -0.35 13.33
N ILE A 186 17.76 -1.26 12.71
CA ILE A 186 17.54 -1.67 11.32
C ILE A 186 17.11 -3.13 11.35
N PHE A 187 15.88 -3.39 10.89
CA PHE A 187 15.29 -4.72 10.86
C PHE A 187 15.35 -5.29 9.44
N HIS A 188 15.87 -6.51 9.32
CA HIS A 188 15.98 -7.26 8.06
C HIS A 188 14.94 -8.37 8.08
N GLU A 189 13.97 -8.32 7.20
CA GLU A 189 12.88 -9.30 7.22
C GLU A 189 13.34 -10.69 6.77
N ASN A 190 14.10 -10.74 5.66
CA ASN A 190 14.66 -11.96 5.08
C ASN A 190 15.35 -12.88 6.11
N THR A 191 15.98 -12.30 7.15
CA THR A 191 16.69 -13.01 8.22
C THR A 191 15.99 -12.93 9.57
N GLY A 192 15.06 -12.00 9.75
CA GLY A 192 14.44 -11.67 11.04
C GLY A 192 15.40 -11.03 12.05
N ILE A 193 16.58 -10.59 11.61
CA ILE A 193 17.62 -10.00 12.47
C ILE A 193 17.41 -8.50 12.61
N THR A 194 17.82 -7.95 13.75
CA THR A 194 17.86 -6.50 13.99
C THR A 194 19.26 -6.05 14.35
N ASN A 195 19.83 -5.12 13.58
CA ASN A 195 21.02 -4.38 13.97
C ASN A 195 20.63 -3.14 14.78
N SER A 196 21.44 -2.76 15.77
CA SER A 196 21.15 -1.63 16.66
C SER A 196 22.33 -0.68 16.73
N TYR A 197 22.06 0.61 16.59
CA TYR A 197 23.04 1.69 16.56
C TYR A 197 22.73 2.70 17.65
N ALA A 198 23.69 2.89 18.56
CA ALA A 198 23.59 3.93 19.57
C ALA A 198 23.56 5.31 18.91
N MET A 199 22.64 6.16 19.38
CA MET A 199 22.51 7.53 18.89
C MET A 199 22.77 8.53 20.03
N PRO A 200 23.37 9.69 19.73
CA PRO A 200 23.43 10.78 20.70
C PRO A 200 22.03 11.36 20.96
N ALA A 201 21.82 12.06 22.07
CA ALA A 201 20.48 12.56 22.43
C ALA A 201 19.90 13.59 21.44
N ASN A 202 20.75 14.39 20.79
CA ASN A 202 20.37 15.50 19.91
C ASN A 202 20.93 15.29 18.51
N TRP A 203 20.30 14.41 17.74
CA TRP A 203 20.62 14.20 16.33
C TRP A 203 19.47 14.67 15.44
N THR A 204 19.78 14.90 14.17
CA THR A 204 18.78 15.20 13.14
C THR A 204 19.08 14.36 11.91
N LEU A 205 18.06 13.73 11.34
CA LEU A 205 18.19 13.01 10.07
C LEU A 205 18.54 14.01 8.97
N ALA A 206 19.66 13.78 8.28
CA ALA A 206 20.04 14.53 7.10
C ALA A 206 19.51 13.87 5.81
N GLY A 207 19.45 12.54 5.79
CA GLY A 207 18.87 11.78 4.68
C GLY A 207 19.21 10.30 4.74
N ILE A 208 18.67 9.54 3.79
CA ILE A 208 19.04 8.15 3.53
C ILE A 208 19.39 8.05 2.05
N TYR A 209 20.65 7.78 1.74
CA TYR A 209 21.14 7.72 0.37
C TYR A 209 22.49 7.02 0.30
N ASN A 210 22.80 6.49 -0.87
CA ASN A 210 24.09 5.89 -1.16
C ASN A 210 25.19 6.98 -1.16
N GLN A 211 26.02 6.98 -0.11
CA GLN A 211 27.08 7.95 0.09
C GLN A 211 28.40 7.50 -0.55
N ASP A 212 28.66 6.19 -0.58
CA ASP A 212 29.96 5.63 -0.98
C ASP A 212 29.96 5.00 -2.39
N ASN A 213 28.84 5.03 -3.09
CA ASN A 213 28.56 4.39 -4.38
C ASN A 213 28.66 2.85 -4.37
N VAL A 214 28.46 2.23 -3.21
CA VAL A 214 28.32 0.77 -3.06
C VAL A 214 26.87 0.44 -2.72
N ALA A 215 26.34 -0.71 -3.14
CA ALA A 215 24.96 -1.09 -2.86
C ALA A 215 24.64 -1.08 -1.35
N GLY A 216 23.41 -0.69 -1.00
CA GLY A 216 23.00 -0.34 0.37
C GLY A 216 23.14 1.16 0.63
N ASN A 217 22.06 1.81 1.05
CA ASN A 217 22.06 3.22 1.41
C ASN A 217 22.58 3.43 2.85
N GLU A 218 23.24 4.56 3.09
CA GLU A 218 23.59 4.99 4.45
C GLU A 218 22.50 5.88 5.05
N ILE A 219 22.31 5.78 6.38
CA ILE A 219 21.51 6.74 7.14
C ILE A 219 22.44 7.86 7.61
N ILE A 220 22.23 9.05 7.07
CA ILE A 220 23.04 10.23 7.38
C ILE A 220 22.35 11.08 8.43
N TYR A 221 23.09 11.48 9.46
CA TYR A 221 22.58 12.33 10.51
C TYR A 221 23.63 13.35 10.98
N SER A 222 23.15 14.45 11.55
CA SER A 222 24.00 15.51 12.10
C SER A 222 23.76 15.69 13.59
N THR A 223 24.80 16.15 14.26
CA THR A 223 24.84 16.50 15.68
C THR A 223 25.62 17.80 15.85
N SER A 224 25.75 18.32 17.07
CA SER A 224 26.65 19.44 17.36
C SER A 224 28.14 19.11 17.14
N ALA A 225 28.51 17.82 17.09
CA ALA A 225 29.88 17.37 16.90
C ALA A 225 30.26 17.16 15.43
N GLY A 226 29.28 17.11 14.51
CA GLY A 226 29.52 16.85 13.09
C GLY A 226 28.42 16.00 12.45
N THR A 227 28.70 15.53 11.24
CA THR A 227 27.84 14.62 10.46
C THR A 227 28.40 13.20 10.53
N PHE A 228 27.50 12.23 10.57
CA PHE A 228 27.80 10.83 10.76
C PHE A 228 26.93 10.00 9.80
N ALA A 229 27.42 8.80 9.49
CA ALA A 229 26.72 7.82 8.69
C ALA A 229 26.59 6.50 9.46
N ILE A 230 25.38 5.94 9.47
CA ILE A 230 25.19 4.52 9.76
C ILE A 230 25.27 3.78 8.43
N ASN A 231 26.22 2.85 8.34
CA ASN A 231 26.34 1.91 7.23
C ASN A 231 26.05 0.51 7.78
N ASP A 232 24.90 -0.04 7.41
CA ASP A 232 24.42 -1.30 7.98
C ASP A 232 25.17 -2.51 7.41
N ARG A 233 25.51 -2.46 6.11
CA ARG A 233 26.40 -3.41 5.44
C ARG A 233 27.69 -3.69 6.22
N LEU A 234 28.33 -2.63 6.74
CA LEU A 234 29.58 -2.69 7.50
C LEU A 234 29.38 -2.69 9.02
N LYS A 235 28.14 -2.54 9.50
CA LYS A 235 27.76 -2.44 10.91
C LYS A 235 28.50 -1.34 11.64
N THR A 236 28.57 -0.16 11.02
CA THR A 236 29.33 0.99 11.53
C THR A 236 28.46 2.22 11.71
N ASN A 237 28.88 3.10 12.63
CA ASN A 237 28.31 4.42 12.84
C ASN A 237 29.48 5.39 13.05
N LEU A 238 29.90 6.10 11.99
CA LEU A 238 31.16 6.85 11.96
C LEU A 238 30.97 8.27 11.41
N GLY A 239 31.86 9.18 11.83
CA GLY A 239 31.91 10.54 11.32
C GLY A 239 32.40 10.59 9.87
N ILE A 240 31.81 11.49 9.08
CA ILE A 240 32.07 11.65 7.64
C ILE A 240 32.38 13.11 7.26
#